data_AF-A0A358XT34-F1
#
_entry.id   AF-A0A358XT34-F1
#
_cell.length_a   1.000
_cell.length_b   1.000
_cell.length_c   1.000
_cell.angle_alpha   90.00
_cell.angle_beta   90.00
_cell.angle_gamma   90.00
#
_symmetry.space_group_name_H-M   'P 1'
#
loop_
_entity.id
_entity.type
_entity.pdbx_description
1 polymer ?
#
loop_
_entity_poly.entity_id
_entity_poly.type
_entity_poly.pdbx_seq_one_letter_code
_entity_poly.pdbx_strand_id
1 'polypeptide(L)'
;MVKVNPNDRIKMNLNPIFKIRNTGNYEGFRSSGKIGLIKDRKLKTGILEYYQTVVPSKDDWQTYYNSLVFNLADELVSVPNANINPDLMYKAINASPKVKGILINAASQANMIIQLNDQVIKSAKEIIAEIEHNNE
;
A
#
# COMPACT_ATOMS: atom_id res chain seq x y z
N MET A 1 29.63 19.09 -15.05
CA MET A 1 28.43 18.35 -14.62
C MET A 1 28.56 18.02 -13.15
N VAL A 2 27.62 18.45 -12.31
CA VAL A 2 27.66 18.21 -10.86
C VAL A 2 27.37 16.72 -10.60
N LYS A 3 28.29 16.01 -9.96
CA LYS A 3 28.09 14.61 -9.54
C LYS A 3 27.13 14.60 -8.36
N VAL A 4 25.89 14.20 -8.58
CA VAL A 4 24.92 13.97 -7.50
C VAL A 4 25.30 12.65 -6.81
N ASN A 5 25.53 12.69 -5.50
CA ASN A 5 25.83 11.50 -4.71
C ASN A 5 24.57 10.59 -4.69
N PRO A 6 24.69 9.27 -4.95
CA PRO A 6 23.55 8.35 -4.88
C PRO A 6 22.81 8.37 -3.54
N ASN A 7 23.49 8.78 -2.47
CA ASN A 7 22.91 8.91 -1.12
C ASN A 7 22.17 10.23 -0.89
N ASP A 8 22.28 11.21 -1.80
CA ASP A 8 21.57 12.50 -1.74
C ASP A 8 20.16 12.41 -2.37
N ARG A 9 19.67 11.20 -2.66
CA ARG A 9 18.29 10.99 -3.14
C ARG A 9 17.33 11.51 -2.08
N ILE A 10 16.56 12.54 -2.43
CA ILE A 10 15.44 13.02 -1.62
C ILE A 10 14.52 11.82 -1.37
N LYS A 11 14.46 11.36 -0.11
CA LYS A 11 13.43 10.43 0.34
C LYS A 11 12.13 11.22 0.35
N MET A 12 11.38 11.15 -0.75
CA MET A 12 10.07 11.78 -0.84
C MET A 12 9.12 10.97 0.06
N ASN A 13 9.10 11.31 1.35
CA ASN A 13 8.21 10.70 2.31
C ASN A 13 6.81 11.27 2.11
N LEU A 14 6.12 10.79 1.08
CA LEU A 14 4.68 10.98 0.94
C LEU A 14 4.04 10.19 2.07
N ASN A 15 3.85 10.85 3.22
CA ASN A 15 3.07 10.32 4.31
C ASN A 15 1.60 10.65 3.97
N PRO A 16 0.83 9.73 3.36
CA PRO A 16 -0.56 10.01 3.08
C PRO A 16 -1.23 10.07 4.45
N ILE A 17 -1.89 11.19 4.73
CA ILE A 17 -2.73 11.32 5.91
C ILE A 17 -3.85 10.30 5.74
N PHE A 18 -3.72 9.16 6.42
CA PHE A 18 -4.71 8.10 6.37
C PHE A 18 -6.01 8.62 6.98
N LYS A 19 -7.02 8.81 6.14
CA LYS A 19 -8.37 9.09 6.61
C LYS A 19 -8.88 7.83 7.30
N ILE A 20 -9.36 7.97 8.54
CA ILE A 20 -10.17 6.93 9.20
C ILE A 20 -11.31 6.57 8.24
N ARG A 21 -11.40 5.28 7.85
CA ARG A 21 -12.39 4.84 6.87
C ARG A 21 -13.48 4.02 7.51
N ASN A 22 -14.72 4.44 7.27
CA ASN A 22 -15.89 3.62 7.52
C ASN A 22 -16.10 2.71 6.31
N THR A 23 -15.33 1.62 6.27
CA THR A 23 -15.50 0.60 5.23
C THR A 23 -16.79 -0.18 5.44
N GLY A 24 -17.31 -0.82 4.38
CA GLY A 24 -18.49 -1.69 4.51
C GLY A 24 -18.28 -2.81 5.53
N ASN A 25 -17.06 -3.34 5.65
CA ASN A 25 -16.71 -4.34 6.67
C ASN A 25 -16.75 -3.76 8.10
N TYR A 26 -16.17 -2.56 8.29
CA TYR A 26 -16.24 -1.86 9.58
C TYR A 26 -17.68 -1.55 9.99
N GLU A 27 -18.46 -0.95 9.09
CA GLU A 27 -19.85 -0.60 9.37
C GLU A 27 -20.72 -1.83 9.55
N GLY A 28 -20.54 -2.88 8.74
CA GLY A 28 -21.24 -4.15 8.89
C GLY A 28 -20.95 -4.81 10.23
N PHE A 29 -19.69 -4.83 10.66
CA PHE A 29 -19.31 -5.37 11.96
C PHE A 29 -19.90 -4.53 13.11
N ARG A 30 -19.76 -3.20 13.05
CA ARG A 30 -20.26 -2.27 14.07
C ARG A 30 -21.78 -2.32 14.21
N SER A 31 -22.51 -2.33 13.09
CA SER A 31 -23.98 -2.34 13.06
C SER A 31 -24.61 -3.70 13.36
N SER A 32 -23.85 -4.79 13.28
CA SER A 32 -24.34 -6.15 13.60
C SER A 32 -24.75 -6.36 15.07
N GLY A 33 -24.47 -5.40 15.96
CA GLY A 33 -24.71 -5.52 17.41
C GLY A 33 -23.75 -6.47 18.13
N LYS A 34 -23.06 -7.36 17.41
CA LYS A 34 -22.09 -8.33 17.96
C LYS A 34 -20.96 -7.65 18.72
N ILE A 35 -20.59 -6.45 18.32
CA ILE A 35 -19.53 -5.68 18.99
C ILE A 35 -19.90 -5.25 20.43
N GLY A 36 -21.19 -5.18 20.75
CA GLY A 36 -21.66 -4.95 22.13
C GLY A 36 -21.48 -6.17 23.05
N LEU A 37 -21.31 -7.36 22.45
CA LEU A 37 -21.10 -8.61 23.16
C LEU A 37 -19.64 -8.80 23.58
N ILE A 38 -18.70 -8.20 22.86
CA ILE A 38 -17.27 -8.24 23.19
C ILE A 38 -17.03 -7.34 24.41
N LYS A 39 -16.81 -7.96 25.58
CA LYS A 39 -16.60 -7.27 26.86
C LYS A 39 -15.16 -6.82 27.04
N ASP A 40 -14.21 -7.63 26.58
CA ASP A 40 -12.81 -7.25 26.63
C ASP A 40 -12.56 -6.02 25.75
N ARG A 41 -12.08 -4.95 26.39
CA ARG A 41 -11.90 -3.65 25.73
C ARG A 41 -10.75 -3.70 24.73
N LYS A 42 -9.69 -4.45 25.01
CA LYS A 42 -8.51 -4.54 24.17
C LYS A 42 -8.85 -5.27 22.88
N LEU A 43 -9.50 -6.43 22.97
CA LEU A 43 -10.01 -7.21 21.85
C LEU A 43 -10.98 -6.41 21.00
N LYS A 44 -11.97 -5.75 21.64
CA LYS A 44 -12.94 -4.90 20.94
C LYS A 44 -12.26 -3.79 20.15
N THR A 45 -11.29 -3.10 20.76
CA THR A 45 -10.58 -1.99 20.12
C THR A 45 -9.70 -2.50 18.97
N GLY A 46 -8.96 -3.59 19.18
CA GLY A 46 -8.12 -4.19 18.15
C GLY A 46 -8.92 -4.61 16.90
N ILE A 47 -10.09 -5.25 17.09
CA ILE A 47 -10.97 -5.62 15.96
C ILE A 47 -11.45 -4.37 15.21
N LEU A 48 -11.87 -3.31 15.92
CA LEU A 48 -12.30 -2.07 15.28
C LEU A 48 -11.18 -1.43 14.48
N GLU A 49 -10.00 -1.27 15.07
CA GLU A 49 -8.84 -0.66 14.41
C GLU A 49 -8.39 -1.47 13.20
N TYR A 50 -8.45 -2.80 13.28
CA TYR A 50 -8.11 -3.69 12.18
C TYR A 50 -8.98 -3.42 10.94
N TYR A 51 -10.30 -3.33 11.11
CA TYR A 51 -11.23 -3.09 10.02
C TYR A 51 -11.34 -1.62 9.58
N GLN A 52 -11.09 -0.67 10.48
CA GLN A 52 -11.23 0.77 10.21
C GLN A 52 -9.97 1.38 9.59
N THR A 53 -8.80 0.87 9.98
CA THR A 53 -7.52 1.51 9.69
C THR A 53 -6.52 0.57 9.04
N VAL A 54 -6.26 -0.61 9.63
CA VAL A 54 -5.15 -1.48 9.17
C VAL A 54 -5.41 -2.04 7.76
N VAL A 55 -6.52 -2.74 7.55
CA VAL A 55 -6.88 -3.29 6.23
C VAL A 55 -7.08 -2.18 5.18
N PRO A 56 -7.84 -1.10 5.46
CA PRO A 56 -8.06 -0.06 4.47
C PRO A 56 -6.79 0.68 4.06
N SER A 57 -5.82 0.84 4.97
CA SER A 57 -4.52 1.48 4.65
C SER A 57 -3.74 0.64 3.65
N LYS A 58 -3.70 -0.69 3.84
CA LYS A 58 -3.06 -1.61 2.90
C LYS A 58 -3.72 -1.56 1.52
N ASP A 59 -5.05 -1.51 1.45
CA ASP A 59 -5.77 -1.47 0.17
C ASP A 59 -5.58 -0.15 -0.58
N ASP A 60 -5.50 0.99 0.13
CA ASP A 60 -5.18 2.29 -0.49
C ASP A 60 -3.80 2.31 -1.12
N TRP A 61 -2.81 1.81 -0.39
CA TRP A 61 -1.45 1.75 -0.89
C TRP A 61 -1.29 0.80 -2.06
N GLN A 62 -1.97 -0.34 -2.02
CA GLN A 62 -2.01 -1.27 -3.16
C GLN A 62 -2.65 -0.59 -4.39
N THR A 63 -3.75 0.14 -4.20
CA THR A 63 -4.43 0.86 -5.27
C THR A 63 -3.54 1.94 -5.86
N TYR A 64 -2.88 2.73 -5.02
CA TYR A 64 -1.94 3.75 -5.46
C TYR A 64 -0.76 3.13 -6.23
N TYR A 65 -0.15 2.07 -5.71
CA TYR A 65 0.93 1.37 -6.39
C TYR A 65 0.49 0.80 -7.74
N ASN A 66 -0.68 0.17 -7.80
CA ASN A 66 -1.23 -0.32 -9.06
C ASN A 66 -1.42 0.81 -10.06
N SER A 67 -1.84 2.01 -9.62
CA SER A 67 -1.96 3.16 -10.51
C SER A 67 -0.60 3.61 -11.07
N LEU A 68 0.49 3.55 -10.28
CA LEU A 68 1.85 3.80 -10.78
C LEU A 68 2.25 2.76 -11.83
N VAL A 69 1.95 1.48 -11.60
CA VAL A 69 2.25 0.40 -12.55
C VAL A 69 1.45 0.55 -13.84
N PHE A 70 0.17 0.89 -13.77
CA PHE A 70 -0.66 1.13 -14.96
C PHE A 70 -0.20 2.36 -15.73
N ASN A 71 0.10 3.47 -15.05
CA ASN A 71 0.67 4.65 -15.69
C ASN A 71 2.01 4.32 -16.38
N LEU A 72 2.84 3.46 -15.80
CA LEU A 72 4.05 2.99 -16.47
C LEU A 72 3.69 2.18 -17.73
N ALA A 73 2.76 1.23 -17.64
CA ALA A 73 2.35 0.41 -18.77
C ALA A 73 1.82 1.25 -19.94
N ASP A 74 0.98 2.25 -19.67
CA ASP A 74 0.43 3.16 -20.68
C ASP A 74 1.54 3.92 -21.42
N GLU A 75 2.54 4.43 -20.70
CA GLU A 75 3.69 5.09 -21.30
C GLU A 75 4.52 4.13 -22.16
N LEU A 76 4.69 2.88 -21.74
CA LEU A 76 5.47 1.89 -22.47
C LEU A 76 4.77 1.43 -23.75
N VAL A 77 3.45 1.27 -23.72
CA VAL A 77 2.65 0.89 -24.91
C VAL A 77 2.65 2.01 -25.95
N SER A 78 2.85 3.26 -25.54
CA SER A 78 2.94 4.40 -26.46
C SER A 78 4.23 4.42 -27.31
N VAL A 79 5.22 3.56 -27.02
CA VAL A 79 6.50 3.51 -27.75
C VAL A 79 6.33 2.72 -29.06
N PRO A 80 6.45 3.36 -30.24
CA PRO A 80 6.26 2.68 -31.52
C PRO A 80 7.30 1.57 -31.73
N ASN A 81 6.86 0.43 -32.27
CA ASN A 81 7.71 -0.73 -32.59
C ASN A 81 8.48 -1.36 -31.40
N ALA A 82 8.08 -1.05 -30.16
CA ALA A 82 8.72 -1.62 -28.96
C ALA A 82 8.64 -3.15 -28.90
N ASN A 83 7.59 -3.74 -29.47
CA ASN A 83 7.39 -5.19 -29.60
C ASN A 83 8.34 -5.87 -30.60
N ILE A 84 9.02 -5.09 -31.46
CA ILE A 84 9.86 -5.61 -32.55
C ILE A 84 11.35 -5.49 -32.20
N ASN A 85 11.74 -4.54 -31.33
CA ASN A 85 13.14 -4.35 -30.93
C ASN A 85 13.28 -3.91 -29.46
N PRO A 86 13.73 -4.80 -28.55
CA PRO A 86 13.95 -4.48 -27.13
C PRO A 86 14.92 -3.31 -26.87
N ASP A 87 15.91 -3.08 -27.74
CA ASP A 87 16.86 -1.97 -27.58
C ASP A 87 16.21 -0.61 -27.85
N LEU A 88 15.23 -0.54 -28.76
CA LEU A 88 14.46 0.68 -29.01
C LEU A 88 13.57 1.00 -27.81
N MET A 89 12.95 -0.02 -27.22
CA MET A 89 12.19 0.12 -25.98
C MET A 89 13.09 0.64 -24.86
N TYR A 90 14.26 0.03 -24.64
CA TYR A 90 15.21 0.45 -23.61
C TYR A 90 15.70 1.89 -23.79
N LYS A 91 15.98 2.32 -25.02
CA LYS A 91 16.41 3.70 -25.33
C LYS A 91 15.29 4.72 -25.12
N ALA A 92 14.07 4.43 -25.59
CA ALA A 92 12.91 5.30 -25.41
C ALA A 92 12.54 5.47 -23.93
N ILE A 93 12.56 4.38 -23.16
CA ILE A 93 12.37 4.38 -21.70
C ILE A 93 13.41 5.26 -21.01
N ASN A 94 14.70 5.06 -21.35
CA ASN A 94 15.79 5.79 -20.72
C ASN A 94 15.84 7.28 -21.11
N ALA A 95 15.18 7.68 -22.19
CA ALA A 95 15.06 9.08 -22.57
C ALA A 95 13.92 9.81 -21.85
N SER A 96 12.89 9.12 -21.37
CA SER A 96 11.68 9.74 -20.78
C SER A 96 11.86 10.11 -19.30
N PRO A 97 11.87 11.42 -18.94
CA PRO A 97 11.89 11.84 -17.53
C PRO A 97 10.64 11.40 -16.78
N LYS A 98 9.49 11.32 -17.47
CA LYS A 98 8.21 10.86 -16.92
C LYS A 98 8.29 9.40 -16.48
N VAL A 99 8.77 8.52 -17.36
CA VAL A 99 8.96 7.09 -17.06
C VAL A 99 9.93 6.90 -15.89
N LYS A 100 11.05 7.64 -15.87
CA LYS A 100 11.98 7.62 -14.74
C LYS A 100 11.33 8.05 -13.42
N GLY A 101 10.51 9.10 -13.45
CA GLY A 101 9.78 9.58 -12.26
C GLY A 101 8.82 8.53 -11.71
N ILE A 102 8.05 7.86 -12.60
CA ILE A 102 7.13 6.79 -12.21
C ILE A 102 7.91 5.62 -11.61
N LEU A 103 9.01 5.18 -12.23
CA LEU A 103 9.85 4.08 -11.73
C LEU A 103 10.47 4.39 -10.37
N ILE A 104 10.99 5.60 -10.16
CA ILE A 104 11.56 6.01 -8.87
C ILE A 104 10.49 5.98 -7.77
N ASN A 105 9.29 6.47 -8.08
CA ASN A 105 8.17 6.47 -7.14
C ASN A 105 7.69 5.04 -6.85
N ALA A 106 7.46 4.21 -7.87
CA ALA A 106 7.06 2.81 -7.68
C ALA A 106 8.09 2.04 -6.85
N ALA A 107 9.38 2.25 -7.10
CA ALA A 107 10.46 1.63 -6.33
C ALA A 107 10.50 2.13 -4.88
N SER A 108 10.25 3.42 -4.63
CA SER A 108 10.22 3.95 -3.25
C SER A 108 9.04 3.39 -2.45
N GLN A 109 7.91 3.11 -3.10
CA GLN A 109 6.69 2.67 -2.43
C GLN A 109 6.59 1.15 -2.24
N ALA A 110 7.36 0.34 -2.98
CA ALA A 110 7.29 -1.12 -2.90
C ALA A 110 7.47 -1.64 -1.46
N ASN A 111 8.41 -1.05 -0.71
CA ASN A 111 8.65 -1.41 0.70
C ASN A 111 7.45 -1.07 1.60
N MET A 112 6.71 -0.01 1.30
CA MET A 112 5.54 0.40 2.10
C MET A 112 4.43 -0.65 2.01
N ILE A 113 4.20 -1.24 0.83
CA ILE A 113 3.20 -2.30 0.65
C ILE A 113 3.57 -3.55 1.45
N ILE A 114 4.85 -3.93 1.42
CA ILE A 114 5.36 -5.07 2.21
C ILE A 114 5.10 -4.81 3.70
N GLN A 115 5.49 -3.64 4.20
CA GLN A 115 5.28 -3.25 5.59
C GLN A 115 3.80 -3.27 6.00
N LEU A 116 2.91 -2.79 5.13
CA LEU A 116 1.47 -2.79 5.40
C LEU A 116 0.87 -4.20 5.37
N ASN A 117 1.34 -5.08 4.48
CA ASN A 117 0.95 -6.49 4.50
C ASN A 117 1.40 -7.19 5.79
N ASP A 118 2.64 -6.94 6.23
CA ASP A 118 3.15 -7.45 7.50
C ASP A 118 2.34 -6.93 8.68
N GLN A 119 1.93 -5.66 8.65
CA GLN A 119 1.09 -5.05 9.67
C GLN A 119 -0.31 -5.68 9.73
N VAL A 120 -0.93 -5.97 8.58
CA VAL A 120 -2.21 -6.69 8.51
C VAL A 120 -2.07 -8.06 9.16
N ILE A 121 -1.04 -8.84 8.78
CA ILE A 121 -0.81 -10.18 9.33
C ILE A 121 -0.56 -10.12 10.84
N LYS A 122 0.28 -9.19 11.28
CA LYS A 122 0.61 -9.02 12.70
C LYS A 122 -0.64 -8.68 13.51
N SER A 123 -1.42 -7.68 13.08
CA SER A 123 -2.62 -7.25 13.80
C SER A 123 -3.68 -8.36 13.86
N ALA A 124 -3.84 -9.15 12.79
CA ALA A 124 -4.71 -10.31 12.81
C ALA A 124 -4.27 -11.37 13.85
N LYS A 125 -2.96 -11.66 13.93
CA LYS A 125 -2.41 -12.60 14.92
C LYS A 125 -2.60 -12.12 16.35
N GLU A 126 -2.41 -10.82 16.62
CA GLU A 126 -2.63 -10.22 17.93
C GLU A 126 -4.10 -10.33 18.37
N ILE A 127 -5.05 -10.12 17.44
CA ILE A 127 -6.48 -10.33 17.71
C ILE A 127 -6.79 -11.79 18.02
N ILE A 128 -6.23 -12.73 17.26
CA ILE A 128 -6.44 -14.17 17.49
C ILE A 128 -5.92 -14.59 18.87
N ALA A 129 -4.70 -14.17 19.22
CA ALA A 129 -4.11 -14.46 20.53
C ALA A 129 -4.96 -13.90 21.69
N GLU A 130 -5.53 -12.71 21.50
CA GLU A 130 -6.43 -12.10 22.50
C GLU A 130 -7.78 -12.84 22.59
N ILE A 131 -8.28 -13.41 21.50
CA ILE A 131 -9.47 -14.28 21.53
C ILE A 131 -9.15 -15.56 22.31
N GLU A 132 -8.02 -16.19 22.04
CA GLU A 132 -7.58 -17.42 22.71
C GLU A 132 -7.43 -17.19 24.22
N HIS A 133 -6.74 -16.13 24.62
CA HIS A 133 -6.57 -15.75 26.04
C HIS A 133 -7.91 -15.51 26.76
N ASN A 134 -8.91 -14.95 26.07
CA ASN A 134 -10.22 -14.67 26.69
C ASN A 134 -11.15 -15.89 26.76
N ASN A 135 -10.77 -17.02 26.14
CA ASN A 135 -11.52 -18.27 26.18
C ASN A 135 -10.95 -19.31 27.17
N GLU A 136 -9.80 -19.01 27.80
CA GLU A 136 -9.20 -19.75 28.91
C GLU A 136 -9.76 -19.27 30.26
#